data_AF-A0AAU4R2Y8-F1
#
_entry.id   AF-A0AAU4R2Y8-F1
#
_cell.length_a   1.000
_cell.length_b   1.000
_cell.length_c   1.000
_cell.angle_alpha   90.00
_cell.angle_beta   90.00
_cell.angle_gamma   90.00
#
_symmetry.space_group_name_H-M   'P 1'
#
loop_
_entity.id
_entity.type
_entity.pdbx_description
1 polymer ?
#
loop_
_entity_poly.entity_id
_entity_poly.type
_entity_poly.pdbx_seq_one_letter_code
_entity_poly.pdbx_strand_id
1 'polypeptide(L)'
;MITPTKGIAPDRCLLAVGAQVLLQLDEPRTVSQAWARLKSWRAEQAHTSPVSFEWFVLALDILFAMGAVELDQDVLVARSTDAAPSER
;
A
#
# COMPACT_ATOMS: atom_id res chain seq x y z
N MET A 1 -10.62 -8.48 4.79
CA MET A 1 -10.43 -8.26 6.24
C MET A 1 -9.07 -7.66 6.47
N ILE A 2 -8.97 -6.82 7.51
CA ILE A 2 -7.73 -6.14 7.89
C ILE A 2 -6.62 -7.17 8.14
N THR A 3 -6.94 -8.21 8.91
CA THR A 3 -6.07 -9.35 9.21
C THR A 3 -6.47 -10.61 8.41
N PRO A 4 -5.59 -11.62 8.33
CA PRO A 4 -5.91 -12.91 7.70
C PRO A 4 -7.10 -13.58 8.39
N THR A 5 -7.93 -14.28 7.61
CA THR A 5 -9.05 -15.07 8.14
C THR A 5 -9.26 -16.35 7.33
N LYS A 6 -10.19 -17.20 7.77
CA LYS A 6 -10.55 -18.44 7.06
C LYS A 6 -10.85 -18.22 5.56
N GLY A 7 -11.43 -17.07 5.19
CA GLY A 7 -11.77 -16.75 3.80
C GLY A 7 -10.80 -15.79 3.08
N ILE A 8 -9.76 -15.29 3.76
CA ILE A 8 -8.81 -14.32 3.21
C ILE A 8 -7.40 -14.82 3.45
N ALA A 9 -6.71 -15.18 2.35
CA ALA A 9 -5.32 -15.61 2.37
C ALA A 9 -4.41 -14.55 3.04
N PRO A 10 -3.35 -14.97 3.76
CA PRO A 10 -2.47 -14.03 4.46
C PRO A 10 -1.87 -12.94 3.56
N ASP A 11 -1.49 -13.29 2.34
CA ASP A 11 -0.92 -12.39 1.34
C ASP A 11 -1.96 -11.49 0.62
N ARG A 12 -3.24 -11.65 0.95
CA ARG A 12 -4.36 -10.83 0.47
C ARG A 12 -5.05 -10.05 1.59
N CYS A 13 -4.71 -10.24 2.87
CA CYS A 13 -5.26 -9.39 3.91
C CYS A 13 -4.84 -7.92 3.71
N LEU A 14 -5.66 -6.96 4.12
CA LEU A 14 -5.40 -5.54 3.82
C LEU A 14 -4.12 -5.04 4.49
N LEU A 15 -3.75 -5.58 5.64
CA LEU A 15 -2.47 -5.25 6.29
C LEU A 15 -1.28 -5.69 5.43
N ALA A 16 -1.31 -6.92 4.90
CA ALA A 16 -0.25 -7.42 4.03
C ALA A 16 -0.20 -6.63 2.71
N VAL A 17 -1.36 -6.38 2.09
CA VAL A 17 -1.42 -5.59 0.85
C VAL A 17 -0.95 -4.15 1.10
N GLY A 18 -1.34 -3.52 2.21
CA GLY A 18 -0.87 -2.18 2.59
C GLY A 18 0.64 -2.13 2.79
N ALA A 19 1.23 -3.11 3.48
CA ALA A 19 2.68 -3.21 3.60
C ALA A 19 3.36 -3.37 2.22
N GLN A 20 2.80 -4.20 1.34
CA GLN A 20 3.32 -4.36 -0.02
C GLN A 20 3.21 -3.07 -0.84
N VAL A 21 2.17 -2.26 -0.65
CA VAL A 21 2.02 -0.94 -1.27
C VAL A 21 3.10 0.02 -0.78
N LEU A 22 3.37 0.07 0.53
CA LEU A 22 4.44 0.90 1.10
C LEU A 22 5.81 0.54 0.55
N LEU A 23 6.08 -0.75 0.30
CA LEU A 23 7.31 -1.19 -0.36
C LEU A 23 7.46 -0.65 -1.79
N GLN A 24 6.37 -0.21 -2.43
CA GLN A 24 6.39 0.42 -3.76
C GLN A 24 6.48 1.95 -3.70
N LEU A 25 6.57 2.55 -2.51
CA LEU A 25 6.63 3.99 -2.27
C LEU A 25 7.99 4.39 -1.66
N ASP A 26 9.09 3.83 -2.18
CA ASP A 26 10.45 4.28 -1.91
C ASP A 26 10.73 5.73 -2.37
N GLU A 27 9.91 6.26 -3.29
CA GLU A 27 9.85 7.67 -3.66
C GLU A 27 8.38 8.08 -3.92
N PRO A 28 8.05 9.39 -3.95
CA PRO A 28 6.71 9.86 -4.30
C PRO A 28 6.27 9.36 -5.68
N ARG A 29 5.07 8.77 -5.77
CA ARG A 29 4.56 8.20 -7.03
C ARG A 29 3.08 8.44 -7.20
N THR A 30 2.64 8.63 -8.44
CA THR A 30 1.20 8.65 -8.74
C THR A 30 0.54 7.33 -8.34
N VAL A 31 -0.77 7.38 -8.04
CA VAL A 31 -1.57 6.19 -7.72
C VAL A 31 -1.44 5.11 -8.79
N SER A 32 -1.46 5.51 -10.06
CA SER A 32 -1.32 4.61 -11.22
C SER A 32 0.04 3.92 -11.28
N GLN A 33 1.13 4.64 -10.98
CA GLN A 33 2.48 4.07 -10.92
C GLN A 33 2.62 3.10 -9.75
N ALA A 34 2.12 3.46 -8.56
CA ALA A 34 2.15 2.58 -7.39
C ALA A 34 1.38 1.27 -7.67
N TRP A 35 0.21 1.36 -8.30
CA TRP A 35 -0.57 0.19 -8.72
C TRP A 35 0.17 -0.69 -9.73
N ALA A 36 0.77 -0.08 -10.77
CA ALA A 36 1.52 -0.82 -11.78
C ALA A 36 2.71 -1.57 -11.16
N ARG A 37 3.47 -0.91 -10.28
CA ARG A 37 4.62 -1.51 -9.58
C ARG A 37 4.19 -2.65 -8.66
N LEU A 38 3.12 -2.47 -7.88
CA LEU A 38 2.59 -3.52 -7.01
C LEU A 38 2.26 -4.79 -7.80
N LYS A 39 1.61 -4.67 -8.96
CA LYS A 39 1.27 -5.82 -9.79
C LYS A 39 2.52 -6.55 -10.29
N SER A 40 3.51 -5.82 -10.81
CA SER A 40 4.76 -6.41 -11.29
C SER A 40 5.52 -7.10 -10.15
N TRP A 41 5.68 -6.41 -9.02
CA TRP A 41 6.36 -6.92 -7.83
C TRP A 41 5.68 -8.19 -7.30
N ARG A 42 4.33 -8.23 -7.23
CA ARG A 42 3.61 -9.43 -6.78
C ARG A 42 3.79 -10.62 -7.72
N ALA A 43 3.85 -10.36 -9.04
CA ALA A 43 4.12 -11.40 -10.02
C ALA A 43 5.54 -11.97 -9.86
N GLU A 44 6.53 -11.12 -9.63
CA GLU A 44 7.93 -11.52 -9.37
C GLU A 44 8.09 -12.30 -8.06
N GLN A 45 7.34 -11.93 -7.02
CA GLN A 45 7.35 -12.60 -5.71
C GLN A 45 6.48 -13.88 -5.66
N ALA A 46 5.96 -14.32 -6.80
CA ALA A 46 5.06 -15.49 -6.91
C ALA A 46 3.83 -15.44 -5.98
N HIS A 47 3.31 -14.24 -5.70
CA HIS A 47 2.06 -14.10 -4.98
C HIS A 47 0.87 -14.52 -5.85
N THR A 48 0.27 -15.67 -5.53
CA THR A 48 -0.80 -16.27 -6.35
C THR A 48 -2.19 -15.72 -6.03
N SER A 49 -2.38 -15.13 -4.85
CA SER A 49 -3.66 -14.51 -4.49
C SER A 49 -3.88 -13.22 -5.30
N PRO A 50 -4.95 -13.10 -6.10
CA PRO A 50 -5.21 -11.91 -6.87
C PRO A 50 -5.62 -10.74 -5.98
N VAL A 51 -5.10 -9.56 -6.28
CA VAL A 51 -5.51 -8.28 -5.70
C VAL A 51 -6.21 -7.49 -6.80
N SER A 52 -7.47 -7.12 -6.56
CA SER A 52 -8.20 -6.24 -7.48
C SER A 52 -7.83 -4.78 -7.23
N PHE A 53 -8.17 -3.89 -8.18
CA PHE A 53 -7.92 -2.47 -8.00
C PHE A 53 -8.71 -1.90 -6.80
N GLU A 54 -9.95 -2.34 -6.57
CA GLU A 54 -10.71 -1.88 -5.39
C GLU A 54 -10.04 -2.31 -4.08
N TRP A 55 -9.42 -3.49 -4.06
CA TRP A 55 -8.69 -3.97 -2.88
C TRP A 55 -7.42 -3.17 -2.61
N PHE A 56 -6.76 -2.71 -3.67
CA PHE A 56 -5.64 -1.78 -3.57
C PHE A 56 -6.08 -0.41 -3.05
N VAL A 57 -7.19 0.15 -3.57
CA VAL A 57 -7.75 1.41 -3.07
C VAL A 57 -8.12 1.28 -1.58
N LEU A 58 -8.77 0.19 -1.19
CA LEU A 58 -9.11 -0.05 0.21
C LEU A 58 -7.86 -0.19 1.12
N ALA A 59 -6.76 -0.72 0.59
CA ALA A 59 -5.50 -0.74 1.31
C ALA A 59 -4.92 0.68 1.47
N LEU A 60 -5.01 1.53 0.44
CA LEU A 60 -4.64 2.95 0.54
C LEU A 60 -5.49 3.69 1.57
N ASP A 61 -6.80 3.45 1.62
CA ASP A 61 -7.70 4.06 2.61
C ASP A 61 -7.26 3.73 4.04
N ILE A 62 -6.88 2.46 4.28
CA ILE A 62 -6.36 2.02 5.59
C ILE A 62 -5.02 2.68 5.90
N LEU A 63 -4.09 2.72 4.95
CA LEU A 63 -2.79 3.38 5.14
C LEU A 63 -2.96 4.88 5.44
N PHE A 64 -3.87 5.55 4.73
CA PHE A 64 -4.18 6.96 4.94
C PHE A 64 -4.82 7.19 6.31
N ALA A 65 -5.79 6.34 6.69
CA ALA A 65 -6.43 6.40 8.01
C ALA A 65 -5.44 6.17 9.17
N MET A 66 -4.36 5.41 8.93
CA MET A 66 -3.26 5.22 9.89
C MET A 66 -2.21 6.34 9.84
N GLY A 67 -2.32 7.30 8.92
CA GLY A 67 -1.32 8.34 8.71
C GLY A 67 0.00 7.84 8.11
N ALA A 68 0.00 6.66 7.49
CA ALA A 68 1.18 6.03 6.88
C ALA A 68 1.44 6.50 5.44
N VAL A 69 0.43 7.05 4.77
CA VAL A 69 0.57 7.68 3.45
C VAL A 69 -0.23 8.97 3.39
N GLU A 70 0.19 9.88 2.53
CA GLU A 70 -0.55 11.08 2.15
C GLU A 70 -0.60 11.22 0.62
N LEU A 71 -1.61 11.94 0.13
CA LEU A 71 -1.70 12.34 -1.27
C LEU A 71 -1.35 13.83 -1.33
N ASP A 72 -0.20 14.15 -1.90
CA ASP A 72 0.30 15.50 -2.09
C ASP A 72 0.50 15.77 -3.57
N GLN A 73 -0.10 16.83 -4.10
CA GLN A 73 0.01 17.22 -5.52
C GLN A 73 -0.09 16.04 -6.51
N ASP A 74 -1.12 15.18 -6.36
CA ASP A 74 -1.40 13.98 -7.18
C ASP A 74 -0.39 12.82 -7.06
N VAL A 75 0.55 12.87 -6.11
CA VAL A 75 1.46 11.77 -5.79
C VAL A 75 1.22 11.22 -4.38
N LEU A 76 1.27 9.90 -4.26
CA LEU A 76 1.31 9.19 -2.99
C LEU A 76 2.70 9.31 -2.39
N VAL A 77 2.75 9.75 -1.14
CA VAL A 77 3.98 9.89 -0.35
C VAL A 77 3.84 9.00 0.89
N ALA A 78 4.84 8.16 1.14
CA ALA A 78 4.92 7.40 2.38
C ALA A 78 5.38 8.31 3.53
N ARG A 79 4.64 8.27 4.64
CA ARG A 79 4.95 9.02 5.86
C ARG A 79 5.86 8.17 6.73
N SER A 80 7.10 8.62 6.96
CA SER A 80 7.92 8.02 8.02
C SER A 80 7.43 8.54 9.36
N THR A 81 6.82 7.68 10.17
CA THR A 81 6.38 8.02 11.53
C THR A 81 7.58 8.30 12.46
N ASP A 82 8.81 7.94 12.05
CA ASP A 82 10.06 8.19 12.79
C ASP A 82 10.78 9.49 12.42
N ALA A 83 10.34 10.20 11.38
CA ALA A 83 10.85 11.55 11.12
C ALA A 83 10.13 12.51 12.07
N ALA A 84 10.83 12.91 13.14
CA ALA A 84 10.39 14.00 14.02
C ALA A 84 9.79 15.14 13.19
N PRO A 85 8.70 15.79 13.64
CA PRO A 85 8.08 16.85 12.88
C PRO A 85 9.14 17.93 12.62
N SER A 86 9.52 18.08 11.35
CA SER A 86 10.29 19.22 10.89
C SER A 86 9.41 20.45 11.10
N GLU A 87 9.56 21.09 12.27
CA GLU A 87 9.01 22.42 12.52
C GLU A 87 9.38 23.35 11.37
N ARG A 88 8.37 23.94 10.73
CA ARG A 88 8.48 25.11 9.84
C ARG A 88 7.40 26.09 10.22
#